data_AF-A0A7L0UQ07-F1
#
_entry.id   AF-A0A7L0UQ07-F1
#
_cell.length_a   1.000
_cell.length_b   1.000
_cell.length_c   1.000
_cell.angle_alpha   90.00
_cell.angle_beta   90.00
_cell.angle_gamma   90.00
#
_symmetry.space_group_name_H-M   'P 1'
#
loop_
_entity.id
_entity.type
_entity.pdbx_description
1 polymer ?
#
loop_
_entity_poly.entity_id
_entity_poly.type
_entity_poly.pdbx_seq_one_letter_code
_entity_poly.pdbx_strand_id
1 'polypeptide(L)'
;VLYLFCAALTEHKILFLSSSYQRLTDACRALLALMFPLKYSFTYVPILPAQLLEVLSTPTPFIIGVHSIFQSETQELLDVVIADLDGGTVNVPECVHISLLPEPLLQQTREALSMVTGFSAPPACPRCDHAVLLSSQDKEIRAVFLRLFAQLLQGYRWCLHIIRIHPEPVIRFHKVR
;
A
#
# COMPACT_ATOMS: atom_id res chain seq x y z
N VAL A 1 0.25 5.45 6.47
CA VAL A 1 0.90 4.80 5.31
C VAL A 1 1.35 3.37 5.61
N LEU A 2 2.33 3.13 6.49
CA LEU A 2 2.85 1.78 6.77
C LEU A 2 1.77 0.77 7.17
N TYR A 3 0.78 1.21 7.94
CA TYR A 3 -0.35 0.37 8.34
C TYR A 3 -1.19 -0.11 7.13
N LEU A 4 -1.55 0.80 6.23
CA LEU A 4 -2.27 0.47 4.99
C LEU A 4 -1.44 -0.40 4.03
N PHE A 5 -0.12 -0.16 4.00
CA PHE A 5 0.80 -1.02 3.28
C PHE A 5 0.79 -2.45 3.83
N CYS A 6 0.89 -2.63 5.15
CA CYS A 6 0.78 -3.96 5.78
C CYS A 6 -0.59 -4.57 5.49
N ALA A 7 -1.66 -3.79 5.59
CA ALA A 7 -3.02 -4.23 5.29
C ALA A 7 -3.15 -4.78 3.86
N ALA A 8 -2.50 -4.13 2.89
CA ALA A 8 -2.52 -4.56 1.50
C ALA A 8 -1.69 -5.83 1.28
N LEU A 9 -0.54 -5.95 1.97
CA LEU A 9 0.30 -7.15 1.93
C LEU A 9 -0.35 -8.37 2.57
N THR A 10 -1.18 -8.16 3.60
CA THR A 10 -1.94 -9.22 4.26
C THR A 10 -3.35 -9.36 3.70
N GLU A 11 -3.59 -8.82 2.50
CA GLU A 11 -4.80 -9.04 1.71
C GLU A 11 -6.10 -8.64 2.44
N HIS A 12 -6.10 -7.53 3.19
CA HIS A 12 -7.33 -6.99 3.76
C HIS A 12 -8.10 -6.10 2.77
N LYS A 13 -9.39 -5.88 3.08
CA LYS A 13 -10.23 -4.89 2.41
C LYS A 13 -9.84 -3.49 2.87
N ILE A 14 -9.46 -2.63 1.94
CA ILE A 14 -9.02 -1.26 2.20
C ILE A 14 -9.94 -0.31 1.45
N LEU A 15 -10.55 0.61 2.19
CA LEU A 15 -11.39 1.67 1.66
C LEU A 15 -10.73 3.02 1.92
N PHE A 16 -10.51 3.81 0.88
CA PHE A 16 -10.14 5.21 1.00
C PHE A 16 -11.41 6.07 0.93
N LEU A 17 -11.55 7.00 1.88
CA LEU A 17 -12.68 7.92 1.95
C LEU A 17 -12.17 9.36 1.75
N SER A 18 -12.79 10.12 0.85
CA SER A 18 -12.47 11.52 0.64
C SER A 18 -13.57 12.24 -0.15
N SER A 19 -13.71 13.54 0.06
CA SER A 19 -14.47 14.46 -0.79
C SER A 19 -13.78 14.77 -2.13
N SER A 20 -12.50 14.40 -2.29
CA SER A 20 -11.73 14.64 -3.52
C SER A 20 -11.45 13.34 -4.27
N TYR A 21 -12.05 13.20 -5.45
CA TYR A 21 -11.79 12.08 -6.37
C TYR A 21 -10.33 11.95 -6.78
N GLN A 22 -9.61 13.09 -6.87
CA GLN A 22 -8.19 13.08 -7.15
C GLN A 22 -7.41 12.44 -6.00
N ARG A 23 -7.69 12.83 -4.74
CA ARG A 23 -7.05 12.22 -3.56
C ARG A 23 -7.33 10.72 -3.47
N LEU A 24 -8.55 10.29 -3.77
CA LEU A 24 -8.90 8.86 -3.81
C LEU A 24 -8.04 8.12 -4.85
N THR A 25 -7.98 8.65 -6.06
CA THR A 25 -7.20 8.05 -7.16
C THR A 25 -5.72 7.99 -6.83
N ASP A 26 -5.15 9.09 -6.34
CA ASP A 26 -3.74 9.20 -6.01
C ASP A 26 -3.37 8.31 -4.83
N ALA A 27 -4.21 8.23 -3.78
CA ALA A 27 -3.96 7.37 -2.62
C ALA A 27 -4.00 5.88 -2.98
N CYS A 28 -5.01 5.45 -3.75
CA CYS A 28 -5.10 4.08 -4.25
C CYS A 28 -3.88 3.72 -5.11
N ARG A 29 -3.52 4.59 -6.06
CA ARG A 29 -2.37 4.39 -6.94
C ARG A 29 -1.05 4.39 -6.18
N ALA A 30 -0.90 5.28 -5.19
CA ALA A 30 0.26 5.36 -4.33
C ALA A 30 0.43 4.06 -3.54
N LEU A 31 -0.63 3.54 -2.92
CA LEU A 31 -0.57 2.27 -2.19
C LEU A 31 -0.07 1.13 -3.08
N LEU A 32 -0.64 0.97 -4.28
CA LEU A 32 -0.17 -0.03 -5.25
C LEU A 32 1.29 0.17 -5.65
N ALA A 33 1.69 1.41 -5.85
CA ALA A 33 3.05 1.79 -6.21
C ALA A 33 4.08 1.41 -5.13
N LEU A 34 3.71 1.51 -3.85
CA LEU A 34 4.54 1.11 -2.73
C LEU A 34 4.69 -0.42 -2.63
N MET A 35 3.78 -1.19 -3.22
CA MET A 35 3.83 -2.66 -3.23
C MET A 35 4.83 -3.24 -4.23
N PHE A 36 5.44 -2.43 -5.11
CA PHE A 36 6.49 -2.91 -6.02
C PHE A 36 7.64 -3.56 -5.22
N PRO A 37 8.06 -4.80 -5.55
CA PRO A 37 7.88 -5.49 -6.83
C PRO A 37 6.66 -6.41 -6.93
N LEU A 38 5.85 -6.53 -5.87
CA LEU A 38 4.63 -7.32 -5.90
C LEU A 38 3.55 -6.61 -6.73
N LYS A 39 2.68 -7.42 -7.36
CA LYS A 39 1.52 -6.93 -8.09
C LYS A 39 0.26 -7.27 -7.31
N TYR A 40 -0.54 -6.26 -7.00
CA TYR A 40 -1.87 -6.47 -6.45
C TYR A 40 -2.74 -7.19 -7.50
N SER A 41 -3.46 -8.22 -7.06
CA SER A 41 -4.19 -9.12 -7.96
C SER A 41 -5.69 -9.23 -7.63
N PHE A 42 -6.18 -8.45 -6.66
CA PHE A 42 -7.58 -8.42 -6.27
C PHE A 42 -8.29 -7.18 -6.84
N THR A 43 -9.54 -6.96 -6.41
CA THR A 43 -10.38 -5.85 -6.87
C THR A 43 -9.76 -4.49 -6.56
N TYR A 44 -9.57 -3.69 -7.60
CA TYR A 44 -9.03 -2.33 -7.52
C TYR A 44 -9.98 -1.36 -8.20
N VAL A 45 -10.63 -0.49 -7.42
CA VAL A 45 -11.61 0.50 -7.91
C VAL A 45 -11.36 1.85 -7.24
N PRO A 46 -10.49 2.71 -7.79
CA PRO A 46 -10.08 3.95 -7.13
C PRO A 46 -11.20 4.95 -6.88
N ILE A 47 -12.28 4.85 -7.64
CA ILE A 47 -13.51 5.61 -7.47
C ILE A 47 -14.67 4.65 -7.70
N LEU A 48 -15.38 4.29 -6.64
CA LEU A 48 -16.57 3.45 -6.70
C LEU A 48 -17.81 4.31 -6.99
N PRO A 49 -18.56 4.04 -8.07
CA PRO A 49 -19.87 4.66 -8.30
C PRO A 49 -20.87 4.27 -7.21
N ALA A 50 -21.80 5.18 -6.90
CA ALA A 50 -22.82 4.99 -5.86
C ALA A 50 -23.67 3.73 -6.08
N GLN A 51 -23.97 3.39 -7.34
CA GLN A 51 -24.78 2.23 -7.70
C GLN A 51 -24.12 0.89 -7.36
N LEU A 52 -22.81 0.89 -7.06
CA LEU A 52 -22.01 -0.31 -6.79
C LEU A 52 -21.56 -0.39 -5.32
N LEU A 53 -22.16 0.37 -4.41
CA LEU A 53 -21.80 0.32 -2.98
C LEU A 53 -21.93 -1.08 -2.37
N GLU A 54 -22.81 -1.92 -2.91
CA GLU A 54 -22.94 -3.33 -2.51
C GLU A 54 -21.63 -4.13 -2.65
N VAL A 55 -20.73 -3.73 -3.55
CA VAL A 55 -19.42 -4.36 -3.76
C VAL A 55 -18.55 -4.29 -2.49
N LEU A 56 -18.78 -3.32 -1.62
CA LEU A 56 -18.06 -3.19 -0.35
C LEU A 56 -18.30 -4.38 0.61
N SER A 57 -19.40 -5.11 0.42
CA SER A 57 -19.73 -6.31 1.21
C SER A 57 -19.13 -7.60 0.63
N THR A 58 -18.39 -7.54 -0.47
CA THR A 58 -17.79 -8.74 -1.10
C THR A 58 -16.80 -9.42 -0.14
N PRO A 59 -16.70 -10.76 -0.14
CA PRO A 59 -15.82 -11.48 0.79
C PRO A 59 -14.34 -11.40 0.39
N THR A 60 -14.04 -10.98 -0.84
CA THR A 60 -12.68 -10.91 -1.37
C THR A 60 -11.98 -9.62 -0.95
N PRO A 61 -10.64 -9.63 -0.83
CA PRO A 61 -9.86 -8.41 -0.63
C PRO A 61 -10.13 -7.37 -1.72
N PHE A 62 -10.03 -6.09 -1.38
CA PHE A 62 -10.13 -5.00 -2.34
C PHE A 62 -9.35 -3.76 -1.90
N ILE A 63 -9.03 -2.90 -2.86
CA ILE A 63 -8.63 -1.50 -2.64
C ILE A 63 -9.63 -0.63 -3.40
N ILE A 64 -10.44 0.11 -2.66
CA ILE A 64 -11.53 0.91 -3.23
C ILE A 64 -11.49 2.34 -2.69
N GLY A 65 -11.77 3.33 -3.53
CA GLY A 65 -12.02 4.71 -3.09
C GLY A 65 -13.50 5.06 -3.16
N VAL A 66 -14.02 5.68 -2.10
CA VAL A 66 -15.43 6.10 -1.99
C VAL A 66 -15.50 7.57 -1.63
N HIS A 67 -16.46 8.27 -2.24
CA HIS A 67 -16.70 9.67 -1.92
C HIS A 67 -17.25 9.81 -0.49
N SER A 68 -16.79 10.79 0.28
CA SER A 68 -17.16 10.96 1.70
C SER A 68 -18.66 11.22 1.95
N ILE A 69 -19.44 11.51 0.91
CA ILE A 69 -20.91 11.58 1.00
C ILE A 69 -21.55 10.26 1.46
N PHE A 70 -20.90 9.11 1.21
CA PHE A 70 -21.38 7.78 1.59
C PHE A 70 -20.75 7.29 2.91
N GLN A 71 -20.25 8.20 3.74
CA GLN A 71 -19.55 7.84 4.98
C GLN A 71 -20.43 7.00 5.91
N SER A 72 -21.72 7.34 6.04
CA SER A 72 -22.69 6.60 6.85
C SER A 72 -22.72 5.11 6.48
N GLU A 73 -22.84 4.83 5.20
CA GLU A 73 -22.90 3.48 4.65
C GLU A 73 -21.59 2.73 4.85
N THR A 74 -20.44 3.43 4.76
CA THR A 74 -19.14 2.79 5.00
C THR A 74 -18.88 2.45 6.46
N GLN A 75 -19.50 3.15 7.42
CA GLN A 75 -19.31 2.88 8.86
C GLN A 75 -19.95 1.57 9.32
N GLU A 76 -20.92 1.05 8.56
CA GLU A 76 -21.57 -0.24 8.85
C GLU A 76 -20.69 -1.45 8.48
N LEU A 77 -19.60 -1.23 7.76
CA LEU A 77 -18.69 -2.29 7.31
C LEU A 77 -17.80 -2.78 8.46
N LEU A 78 -18.00 -4.04 8.85
CA LEU A 78 -17.31 -4.62 10.01
C LEU A 78 -15.93 -5.22 9.68
N ASP A 79 -15.58 -5.42 8.40
CA ASP A 79 -14.34 -6.09 8.01
C ASP A 79 -13.47 -5.29 7.04
N VAL A 80 -13.70 -3.97 6.97
CA VAL A 80 -13.03 -3.06 6.04
C VAL A 80 -12.17 -2.05 6.81
N VAL A 81 -10.90 -1.94 6.43
CA VAL A 81 -9.98 -0.92 6.94
C VAL A 81 -10.27 0.39 6.20
N ILE A 82 -10.72 1.41 6.93
CA ILE A 82 -11.14 2.68 6.33
C ILE A 82 -10.08 3.75 6.58
N ALA A 83 -9.50 4.29 5.51
CA ALA A 83 -8.59 5.43 5.53
C ALA A 83 -9.34 6.70 5.12
N ASP A 84 -9.68 7.54 6.10
CA ASP A 84 -10.25 8.86 5.86
C ASP A 84 -9.13 9.86 5.51
N LEU A 85 -9.06 10.24 4.24
CA LEU A 85 -8.06 11.17 3.72
C LEU A 85 -8.39 12.64 4.04
N ASP A 86 -9.62 12.94 4.42
CA ASP A 86 -10.06 14.28 4.77
C ASP A 86 -9.79 14.55 6.25
N GLY A 87 -10.12 13.59 7.12
CA GLY A 87 -9.84 13.62 8.55
C GLY A 87 -8.42 13.17 8.94
N GLY A 88 -7.70 12.51 8.03
CA GLY A 88 -6.34 12.00 8.29
C GLY A 88 -6.29 10.82 9.26
N THR A 89 -7.36 10.01 9.31
CA THR A 89 -7.49 8.88 10.24
C THR A 89 -7.52 7.54 9.52
N VAL A 90 -7.18 6.47 10.23
CA VAL A 90 -7.34 5.09 9.76
C VAL A 90 -8.13 4.33 10.81
N ASN A 91 -9.34 3.91 10.45
CA ASN A 91 -10.19 3.07 11.29
C ASN A 91 -9.98 1.60 10.93
N VAL A 92 -9.79 0.78 11.95
CA VAL A 92 -9.56 -0.66 11.81
C VAL A 92 -10.62 -1.35 12.66
N PRO A 93 -11.51 -2.14 12.04
CA PRO A 93 -12.51 -2.87 12.81
C PRO A 93 -11.87 -3.86 13.78
N GLU A 94 -12.51 -4.09 14.93
CA GLU A 94 -11.96 -4.94 16.00
C GLU A 94 -11.71 -6.39 15.56
N CYS A 95 -12.50 -6.91 14.61
CA CYS A 95 -12.33 -8.26 14.08
C CYS A 95 -11.25 -8.38 13.00
N VAL A 96 -10.60 -7.28 12.61
CA VAL A 96 -9.52 -7.27 11.61
C VAL A 96 -8.17 -7.17 12.32
N HIS A 97 -7.38 -8.25 12.25
CA HIS A 97 -6.02 -8.27 12.76
C HIS A 97 -5.00 -8.12 11.62
N ILE A 98 -4.32 -6.97 11.56
CA ILE A 98 -3.29 -6.70 10.55
C ILE A 98 -1.92 -7.05 11.11
N SER A 99 -1.24 -8.00 10.47
CA SER A 99 0.14 -8.33 10.84
C SER A 99 1.07 -7.22 10.37
N LEU A 100 1.69 -6.53 11.31
CA LEU A 100 2.68 -5.50 11.02
C LEU A 100 4.02 -6.11 10.61
N LEU A 101 4.88 -5.28 10.02
CA LEU A 101 6.27 -5.65 9.73
C LEU A 101 6.99 -6.07 11.02
N PRO A 102 7.81 -7.13 10.98
CA PRO A 102 8.59 -7.54 12.14
C PRO A 102 9.66 -6.50 12.49
N GLU A 103 10.01 -6.39 13.76
CA GLU A 103 11.19 -5.61 14.15
C GLU A 103 12.50 -6.35 13.79
N PRO A 104 13.58 -5.63 13.42
CA PRO A 104 13.77 -4.17 13.46
C PRO A 104 13.30 -3.43 12.18
N LEU A 105 12.68 -4.15 11.25
CA LEU A 105 12.39 -3.66 9.90
C LEU A 105 11.35 -2.55 9.90
N LEU A 106 10.36 -2.65 10.78
CA LEU A 106 9.34 -1.61 10.98
C LEU A 106 9.96 -0.28 11.41
N GLN A 107 10.77 -0.31 12.47
CA GLN A 107 11.45 0.88 12.98
C GLN A 107 12.36 1.51 11.92
N GLN A 108 13.21 0.72 11.26
CA GLN A 108 14.12 1.22 10.22
C GLN A 108 13.38 1.88 9.06
N THR A 109 12.27 1.29 8.62
CA THR A 109 11.45 1.85 7.54
C THR A 109 10.80 3.16 7.98
N ARG A 110 10.30 3.23 9.21
CA ARG A 110 9.68 4.44 9.76
C ARG A 110 10.69 5.59 9.86
N GLU A 111 11.89 5.32 10.36
CA GLU A 111 12.97 6.29 10.46
C GLU A 111 13.38 6.80 9.06
N ALA A 112 13.60 5.89 8.11
CA ALA A 112 13.93 6.24 6.73
C ALA A 112 12.86 7.12 6.07
N LEU A 113 11.57 6.78 6.25
CA LEU A 113 10.48 7.61 5.74
C LEU A 113 10.45 8.99 6.38
N SER A 114 10.67 9.09 7.70
CA SER A 114 10.67 10.38 8.40
C SER A 114 11.75 11.32 7.88
N MET A 115 12.91 10.80 7.49
CA MET A 115 13.98 11.58 6.87
C MET A 115 13.56 12.13 5.50
N VAL A 116 12.92 11.31 4.65
CA VAL A 116 12.49 11.71 3.30
C VAL A 116 11.32 12.69 3.33
N THR A 117 10.38 12.51 4.26
CA THR A 117 9.20 13.38 4.39
C THR A 117 9.48 14.64 5.22
N GLY A 118 10.55 14.64 6.02
CA GLY A 118 10.95 15.74 6.89
C GLY A 118 11.69 16.89 6.18
N PHE A 119 12.18 16.68 4.96
CA PHE A 119 12.70 17.76 4.10
C PHE A 119 11.55 18.63 3.56
N SER A 120 10.96 19.44 4.44
CA SER A 120 10.24 20.64 4.02
C SER A 120 11.25 21.53 3.31
N ALA A 121 11.01 21.85 2.04
CA ALA A 121 11.85 22.74 1.26
C ALA A 121 12.15 24.04 2.05
N PRO A 122 13.39 24.55 2.07
CA PRO A 122 13.64 25.86 2.64
C PRO A 122 12.83 26.91 1.86
N PRO A 123 12.16 27.88 2.53
CA PRO A 123 11.23 28.82 1.90
C PRO A 123 11.89 29.88 0.98
N ALA A 124 13.09 29.63 0.46
CA ALA A 124 13.92 30.66 -0.18
C ALA A 124 14.64 30.23 -1.48
N CYS A 125 14.25 29.14 -2.14
CA CYS A 125 14.82 28.78 -3.44
C CYS A 125 13.87 29.10 -4.61
N PRO A 126 13.93 30.30 -5.21
CA PRO A 126 13.09 30.72 -6.34
C PRO A 126 13.45 30.01 -7.68
N ARG A 127 14.24 28.93 -7.64
CA ARG A 127 14.78 28.22 -8.80
C ARG A 127 14.50 26.72 -8.84
N CYS A 128 13.90 26.17 -7.79
CA CYS A 128 13.54 24.76 -7.76
C CYS A 128 12.08 24.61 -8.21
N ASP A 129 11.87 24.05 -9.39
CA ASP A 129 10.54 23.64 -9.82
C ASP A 129 9.98 22.66 -8.78
N HIS A 130 8.86 23.02 -8.16
CA HIS A 130 8.23 22.22 -7.10
C HIS A 130 7.92 20.80 -7.61
N ALA A 131 7.61 20.66 -8.90
CA ALA A 131 7.42 19.38 -9.57
C ALA A 131 8.69 18.49 -9.53
N VAL A 132 9.88 19.06 -9.69
CA VAL A 132 11.15 18.32 -9.64
C VAL A 132 11.42 17.81 -8.22
N LEU A 133 11.17 18.63 -7.20
CA LEU A 133 11.35 18.26 -5.80
C LEU A 133 10.38 17.14 -5.38
N LEU A 134 9.11 17.25 -5.74
CA LEU A 134 8.10 16.20 -5.52
C LEU A 134 8.47 14.90 -6.24
N SER A 135 9.02 14.99 -7.45
CA SER A 135 9.48 13.81 -8.20
C SER A 135 10.71 13.14 -7.56
N SER A 136 11.59 13.91 -6.92
CA SER A 136 12.73 13.38 -6.17
C SER A 136 12.24 12.66 -4.91
N GLN A 137 11.30 13.28 -4.19
CA GLN A 137 10.71 12.70 -2.99
C GLN A 137 9.95 11.40 -3.28
N ASP A 138 9.17 11.33 -4.37
CA ASP A 138 8.50 10.08 -4.79
C ASP A 138 9.50 8.94 -5.01
N LYS A 139 10.61 9.23 -5.71
CA LYS A 139 11.68 8.24 -5.95
C LYS A 139 12.32 7.76 -4.65
N GLU A 140 12.57 8.67 -3.70
CA GLU A 140 13.15 8.33 -2.40
C GLU A 140 12.19 7.50 -1.56
N ILE A 141 10.91 7.87 -1.48
CA ILE A 141 9.88 7.09 -0.78
C ILE A 141 9.82 5.68 -1.38
N ARG A 142 9.73 5.56 -2.70
CA ARG A 142 9.71 4.26 -3.39
C ARG A 142 10.98 3.44 -3.12
N ALA A 143 12.15 4.08 -3.08
CA ALA A 143 13.40 3.40 -2.77
C ALA A 143 13.41 2.82 -1.36
N VAL A 144 12.80 3.49 -0.37
CA VAL A 144 12.62 2.95 0.98
C VAL A 144 11.80 1.66 0.96
N PHE A 145 10.65 1.66 0.27
CA PHE A 145 9.81 0.46 0.16
C PHE A 145 10.47 -0.66 -0.66
N LEU A 146 11.24 -0.33 -1.70
CA LEU A 146 12.00 -1.32 -2.46
C LEU A 146 13.07 -1.99 -1.59
N ARG A 147 13.77 -1.22 -0.75
CA ARG A 147 14.73 -1.74 0.23
C ARG A 147 14.03 -2.64 1.25
N LEU A 148 12.88 -2.20 1.76
CA LEU A 148 12.04 -2.98 2.66
C LEU A 148 11.71 -4.36 2.06
N PHE A 149 11.27 -4.43 0.82
CA PHE A 149 11.02 -5.72 0.16
C PHE A 149 12.27 -6.57 -0.03
N ALA A 150 13.41 -5.95 -0.36
CA ALA A 150 14.66 -6.66 -0.48
C ALA A 150 15.09 -7.33 0.84
N GLN A 151 14.79 -6.68 1.97
CA GLN A 151 15.02 -7.22 3.31
C GLN A 151 13.95 -8.25 3.70
N LEU A 152 12.67 -7.98 3.46
CA LEU A 152 11.56 -8.88 3.80
C LEU A 152 11.65 -10.22 3.06
N LEU A 153 12.03 -10.16 1.78
CA LEU A 153 12.22 -11.34 0.93
C LEU A 153 13.68 -11.83 0.97
N GLN A 154 14.50 -11.34 1.89
CA GLN A 154 15.90 -11.77 1.96
C GLN A 154 15.96 -13.29 2.13
N GLY A 155 16.72 -13.92 1.23
CA GLY A 155 16.89 -15.37 1.23
C GLY A 155 15.85 -16.16 0.44
N TYR A 156 14.84 -15.53 -0.20
CA TYR A 156 13.88 -16.26 -1.05
C TYR A 156 14.55 -17.10 -2.15
N ARG A 157 15.74 -16.68 -2.61
CA ARG A 157 16.52 -17.42 -3.63
C ARG A 157 16.99 -18.78 -3.13
N TRP A 158 17.16 -18.97 -1.83
CA TRP A 158 17.47 -20.29 -1.24
C TRP A 158 16.29 -21.26 -1.36
N CYS A 159 15.08 -20.75 -1.55
CA CYS A 159 13.89 -21.55 -1.82
C CYS A 159 13.73 -21.90 -3.32
N LEU A 160 14.63 -21.45 -4.20
CA LEU A 160 14.57 -21.75 -5.62
C LEU A 160 15.37 -23.03 -5.94
N HIS A 161 14.68 -24.04 -6.45
CA HIS A 161 15.28 -25.29 -6.90
C HIS A 161 15.30 -25.36 -8.43
N ILE A 162 16.48 -25.55 -9.02
CA ILE A 162 16.66 -25.65 -10.47
C ILE A 162 16.69 -27.12 -10.87
N ILE A 163 15.69 -27.53 -11.66
CA ILE A 163 15.55 -28.89 -12.19
C ILE A 163 16.11 -28.92 -13.62
N ARG A 164 17.19 -29.68 -13.83
CA ARG A 164 17.92 -29.76 -15.12
C ARG A 164 17.66 -31.03 -15.93
N ILE A 165 16.66 -31.83 -15.56
CA ILE A 165 16.31 -33.07 -16.29
C ILE A 165 15.50 -32.81 -17.57
N HIS A 166 15.10 -31.57 -17.83
CA HIS A 166 14.39 -31.14 -19.04
C HIS A 166 15.34 -30.37 -19.98
N PRO A 167 15.08 -30.33 -21.31
CA PRO A 167 15.88 -29.55 -22.26
C PRO A 167 15.99 -28.07 -21.87
N GLU A 168 14.93 -27.52 -21.28
CA GLU A 168 14.92 -26.20 -20.65
C GLU A 168 14.91 -26.35 -19.13
N PRO A 169 15.81 -25.66 -18.40
CA PRO A 169 15.86 -25.77 -16.95
C PRO A 169 14.59 -25.20 -16.32
N VAL A 170 13.95 -26.00 -15.45
CA VAL A 170 12.72 -25.60 -14.76
C VAL A 170 13.06 -25.11 -13.36
N ILE A 171 12.66 -23.89 -13.02
CA ILE A 171 12.81 -23.33 -11.67
C ILE A 171 11.53 -23.59 -10.88
N ARG A 172 11.63 -24.27 -9.74
CA ARG A 172 10.54 -24.44 -8.78
C ARG A 172 10.83 -23.68 -7.50
N PHE A 173 9.79 -23.09 -6.92
CA PHE A 173 9.86 -22.53 -5.56
C PHE A 173 9.47 -23.62 -4.56
N HIS A 174 10.37 -23.97 -3.65
CA HIS A 174 10.13 -24.93 -2.59
C HIS A 174 9.77 -24.20 -1.30
N LYS A 175 8.51 -24.29 -0.91
CA LYS A 175 7.97 -23.69 0.31
C LYS A 175 8.34 -24.54 1.54
N VAL A 176 9.63 -24.75 1.85
CA VAL A 176 10.08 -25.44 3.08
C VAL A 176 11.47 -24.95 3.51
N ARG A 177 11.57 -24.17 4.59
CA ARG A 177 11.63 -24.62 6.00
C ARG A 177 11.04 -23.52 6.88
#